data_AF-A0A0H5SU71-F1
#
_entry.id   AF-A0A0H5SU71-F1
#
_cell.length_a   1.000
_cell.length_b   1.000
_cell.length_c   1.000
_cell.angle_alpha   90.00
_cell.angle_beta   90.00
_cell.angle_gamma   90.00
#
_symmetry.space_group_name_H-M   'P 1'
#
loop_
_entity.id
_entity.type
_entity.pdbx_description
1 polymer ?
#
loop_
_entity_poly.entity_id
_entity_poly.type
_entity_poly.pdbx_seq_one_letter_code
_entity_poly.pdbx_strand_id
1 'polypeptide(L)'
;MDLINIEVIHRTYGEGIVVSHDGAYITVKFLQGEKVFPFPNAFDGYLKAKNESIAENINNILQNYKEEKNAEKMKLIEKECIQYKYEQAKFKTKIYTRANVAFKCNFCDGGRSEKQIGYNGVCSDNIIFNNIVIEKRTWCSSDDSPCNQYLKGIINRYELDDICSDGGFVCYESQMLRDWKAYAGIVQTGEKKGQPMKLNQVQKNSLCILTTRDPNSNESERYIFGVFLVGQTYEGDHVDEGYVISDSKYRIKLSPEEAHKMLFWNYHANINQPDLPKWSSGLHRYFGDDQAVQILQDIIKIKTGTKEKELAEDFYSYFININGIDVSDLPEKNGALLR
;
A
#
# COMPACT_ATOMS: atom_id res chain seq x y z
N MET A 1 15.79 38.64 -17.70
CA MET A 1 17.21 38.25 -17.75
C MET A 1 17.62 38.19 -19.20
N ASP A 2 18.71 38.86 -19.58
CA ASP A 2 19.24 38.74 -20.95
C ASP A 2 20.09 37.47 -21.02
N LEU A 3 19.70 36.57 -21.93
CA LEU A 3 20.40 35.30 -22.13
C LEU A 3 21.29 35.32 -23.37
N ILE A 4 21.29 36.40 -24.15
CA ILE A 4 22.05 36.52 -25.39
C ILE A 4 23.55 36.68 -25.06
N ASN A 5 24.40 36.04 -25.86
CA ASN A 5 25.86 35.96 -25.72
C ASN A 5 26.37 35.22 -24.47
N ILE A 6 25.52 34.43 -23.81
CA ILE A 6 25.94 33.59 -22.69
C ILE A 6 26.58 32.29 -23.20
N GLU A 7 27.74 31.95 -22.63
CA GLU A 7 28.37 30.65 -22.83
C GLU A 7 27.65 29.55 -22.03
N VAL A 8 27.28 28.50 -22.74
CA VAL A 8 26.62 27.31 -22.20
C VAL A 8 27.35 26.05 -22.65
N ILE A 9 27.21 24.98 -21.86
CA ILE A 9 27.73 23.65 -22.17
C ILE A 9 26.53 22.71 -22.34
N HIS A 10 26.38 22.14 -23.53
CA HIS A 10 25.45 21.05 -23.78
C HIS A 10 26.14 19.71 -23.61
N ARG A 11 25.48 18.75 -22.94
CA ARG A 11 26.06 17.42 -22.65
C ARG A 11 26.55 16.65 -23.89
N THR A 12 25.97 16.91 -25.07
CA THR A 12 26.31 16.21 -26.33
C THR A 12 27.01 17.11 -27.35
N TYR A 13 26.70 18.41 -27.37
CA TYR A 13 27.18 19.33 -28.41
C TYR A 13 28.36 20.18 -27.95
N GLY A 14 28.78 20.01 -26.69
CA GLY A 14 29.89 20.74 -26.11
C GLY A 14 29.54 22.19 -25.84
N GLU A 15 30.53 23.06 -25.97
CA GLU A 15 30.39 24.48 -25.70
C GLU A 15 29.63 25.20 -26.83
N GLY A 16 28.76 26.11 -26.43
CA GLY A 16 28.00 26.96 -27.36
C GLY A 16 27.66 28.31 -26.75
N ILE A 17 27.23 29.23 -27.60
CA ILE A 17 26.84 30.59 -27.22
C ILE A 17 25.37 30.79 -27.56
N VAL A 18 24.58 31.30 -26.62
CA VAL A 18 23.17 31.64 -26.86
C VAL A 18 23.09 32.84 -27.80
N VAL A 19 22.40 32.70 -28.93
CA VAL A 19 22.28 33.74 -29.97
C VAL A 19 20.87 34.35 -30.04
N SER A 20 19.86 33.67 -29.51
CA SER A 20 18.49 34.21 -29.43
C SER A 20 17.72 33.61 -28.26
N HIS A 21 16.74 34.37 -27.75
CA HIS A 21 15.80 33.94 -26.72
C HIS A 21 14.44 34.62 -26.95
N ASP A 22 13.36 33.85 -27.05
CA ASP A 22 12.00 34.36 -27.27
C ASP A 22 11.05 34.14 -26.08
N GLY A 23 11.61 33.73 -24.93
CA GLY A 23 10.87 33.38 -23.71
C GLY A 23 10.52 31.90 -23.60
N ALA A 24 10.14 31.25 -24.71
CA ALA A 24 9.80 29.82 -24.73
C ALA A 24 10.95 28.93 -25.23
N TYR A 25 11.84 29.51 -26.03
CA TYR A 25 12.96 28.83 -26.66
C TYR A 25 14.23 29.68 -26.64
N ILE A 26 15.36 29.00 -26.57
CA ILE A 26 16.69 29.57 -26.78
C ILE A 26 17.36 28.92 -27.99
N THR A 27 18.09 29.71 -28.77
CA THR A 27 18.95 29.19 -29.84
C THR A 27 20.39 29.29 -29.39
N VAL A 28 21.11 28.16 -29.44
CA VAL A 28 22.52 28.07 -29.09
C VAL A 28 23.33 27.71 -30.32
N LYS A 29 24.37 28.51 -30.58
CA LYS A 29 25.35 28.28 -31.64
C LYS A 29 26.49 27.43 -31.11
N PHE A 30 26.61 26.21 -31.61
CA PHE A 30 27.74 25.30 -31.35
C PHE A 30 28.70 25.29 -32.54
N LEU A 31 29.86 24.66 -32.36
CA LEU A 31 30.83 24.42 -33.44
C LEU A 31 30.20 23.70 -34.66
N GLN A 32 29.22 22.83 -34.40
CA GLN A 32 28.53 22.02 -35.41
C GLN A 32 27.27 22.70 -36.00
N GLY A 33 26.98 23.94 -35.61
CA GLY A 33 25.82 24.71 -36.08
C GLY A 33 24.89 25.16 -34.95
N GLU A 34 23.79 25.82 -35.33
CA GLU A 34 22.79 26.35 -34.41
C GLU A 34 21.72 25.32 -34.07
N LYS A 35 21.29 25.27 -32.80
CA LYS A 35 20.23 24.39 -32.30
C LYS A 35 19.30 25.16 -31.38
N VAL A 36 18.01 24.85 -31.47
CA VAL A 36 16.94 25.46 -30.67
C VAL A 36 16.56 24.52 -29.52
N PHE A 37 16.39 25.05 -28.32
CA PHE A 37 16.02 24.30 -27.13
C PHE A 37 14.88 24.97 -26.36
N PRO A 38 14.01 24.21 -25.69
CA PRO A 38 12.94 24.76 -24.86
C PRO A 38 13.49 25.42 -23.58
N PHE A 39 13.09 26.65 -23.28
CA PHE A 39 13.43 27.37 -22.07
C PHE A 39 12.24 27.37 -21.08
N PRO A 40 12.46 27.22 -19.76
CA PRO A 40 13.73 26.95 -19.08
C PRO A 40 14.16 25.47 -19.10
N ASN A 41 13.31 24.55 -19.55
CA ASN A 41 13.48 23.09 -19.43
C ASN A 41 14.79 22.50 -19.96
N ALA A 42 15.41 23.10 -20.97
CA ALA A 42 16.67 22.60 -21.50
C ALA A 42 17.82 22.67 -20.48
N PHE A 43 17.73 23.54 -19.48
CA PHE A 43 18.69 23.57 -18.38
C PHE A 43 18.45 22.49 -17.32
N ASP A 44 17.36 21.72 -17.44
CA ASP A 44 17.08 20.53 -16.62
C ASP A 44 17.87 19.31 -17.13
N GLY A 45 19.19 19.41 -17.07
CA GLY A 45 20.12 18.30 -17.37
C GLY A 45 20.67 18.22 -18.80
N TYR A 46 20.30 19.14 -19.70
CA TYR A 46 20.84 19.17 -21.07
C TYR A 46 21.85 20.31 -21.29
N LEU A 47 21.55 21.50 -20.78
CA LEU A 47 22.38 22.70 -20.85
C LEU A 47 22.83 23.16 -19.47
N LYS A 48 24.04 23.70 -19.38
CA LYS A 48 24.57 24.38 -18.18
C LYS A 48 25.18 25.72 -18.56
N ALA A 49 24.82 26.80 -17.89
CA ALA A 49 25.50 28.08 -18.07
C ALA A 49 26.88 28.04 -17.39
N LYS A 50 27.91 28.58 -18.04
CA LYS A 50 29.25 28.69 -17.45
C LYS A 50 29.35 29.78 -16.38
N ASN A 51 28.53 30.82 -16.50
CA ASN A 51 28.49 31.92 -15.53
C ASN A 51 27.63 31.52 -14.32
N GLU A 52 28.22 31.56 -13.12
CA GLU A 52 27.58 31.12 -11.87
C GLU A 52 26.34 31.92 -11.51
N SER A 53 26.39 33.26 -11.61
CA SER A 53 25.24 34.14 -11.32
C SER A 53 24.08 33.90 -12.28
N ILE A 54 24.39 33.58 -13.54
CA ILE A 54 23.39 33.23 -14.56
C ILE A 54 22.80 31.84 -14.27
N ALA A 55 23.63 30.87 -13.90
CA ALA A 55 23.19 29.52 -13.57
C ALA A 55 22.23 29.51 -12.38
N GLU A 56 22.50 30.31 -11.34
CA GLU A 56 21.63 30.44 -10.16
C GLU A 56 20.26 31.03 -10.54
N ASN A 57 20.24 32.07 -11.36
CA ASN A 57 18.99 32.66 -11.85
C ASN A 57 18.16 31.66 -12.69
N ILE A 58 18.82 30.87 -13.55
CA ILE A 58 18.14 29.84 -14.36
C ILE A 58 17.57 28.73 -13.47
N ASN A 59 18.28 28.34 -12.41
CA ASN A 59 17.80 27.35 -11.44
C ASN A 59 16.54 27.84 -10.70
N ASN A 60 16.51 29.10 -10.28
CA ASN A 60 15.32 29.70 -9.66
C ASN A 60 14.13 29.72 -10.63
N ILE A 61 14.36 30.04 -11.91
CA ILE A 61 13.32 30.01 -12.95
C ILE A 61 12.82 28.58 -13.18
N LEU A 62 13.72 27.59 -13.24
CA LEU A 62 13.37 26.17 -13.35
C LEU A 62 12.55 25.68 -12.16
N GLN A 63 12.91 26.10 -10.95
CA GLN A 63 12.21 25.70 -9.74
C GLN A 63 10.79 26.28 -9.71
N ASN A 64 10.64 27.58 -9.96
CA ASN A 64 9.32 28.22 -10.07
C ASN A 64 8.48 27.58 -11.18
N TYR A 65 9.07 27.28 -12.33
CA TYR A 65 8.37 26.63 -13.44
C TYR A 65 7.91 25.20 -13.08
N LYS A 66 8.72 24.42 -12.34
CA LYS A 66 8.35 23.10 -11.83
C LYS A 66 7.23 23.20 -10.79
N GLU A 67 7.30 24.16 -9.88
CA GLU A 67 6.27 24.43 -8.87
C GLU A 67 4.94 24.85 -9.51
N GLU A 68 4.96 25.75 -10.49
CA GLU A 68 3.78 26.17 -11.25
C GLU A 68 3.15 25.00 -12.02
N LYS A 69 3.95 24.21 -12.74
CA LYS A 69 3.49 23.00 -13.45
C LYS A 69 2.88 21.97 -12.50
N ASN A 70 3.46 21.77 -11.33
CA ASN A 70 2.95 20.86 -10.33
C ASN A 70 1.65 21.40 -9.71
N ALA A 71 1.57 22.69 -9.40
CA ALA A 71 0.35 23.33 -8.92
C ALA A 71 -0.77 23.28 -9.97
N GLU A 72 -0.46 23.45 -11.25
CA GLU A 72 -1.42 23.37 -12.34
C GLU A 72 -1.94 21.93 -12.55
N LYS A 73 -1.06 20.92 -12.48
CA LYS A 73 -1.46 19.51 -12.46
C LYS A 73 -2.33 19.19 -11.24
N MET A 74 -1.95 19.67 -10.06
CA MET A 74 -2.73 19.47 -8.83
C MET A 74 -4.11 20.12 -8.92
N LYS A 75 -4.22 21.33 -9.48
CA LYS A 75 -5.51 21.98 -9.74
C LYS A 75 -6.36 21.22 -10.76
N LEU A 76 -5.74 20.59 -11.76
CA LEU A 76 -6.46 19.77 -12.73
C LEU A 76 -7.01 18.50 -12.08
N ILE A 77 -6.18 17.81 -11.29
CA ILE A 77 -6.58 16.64 -10.49
C ILE A 77 -7.72 17.03 -9.54
N GLU A 78 -7.59 18.15 -8.82
CA GLU A 78 -8.61 18.64 -7.89
C GLU A 78 -9.93 18.95 -8.60
N LYS A 79 -9.89 19.55 -9.80
CA LYS A 79 -11.09 19.80 -10.62
C LYS A 79 -11.75 18.51 -11.09
N GLU A 80 -10.96 17.54 -11.56
CA GLU A 80 -11.48 16.22 -11.96
C GLU A 80 -12.09 15.48 -10.75
N CYS A 81 -11.44 15.57 -9.59
CA CYS A 81 -11.94 15.06 -8.31
C CYS A 81 -13.31 15.67 -7.94
N ILE A 82 -13.45 16.99 -8.04
CA ILE A 82 -14.69 17.71 -7.73
C ILE A 82 -15.81 17.34 -8.73
N GLN A 83 -15.51 17.33 -10.02
CA GLN A 83 -16.48 16.99 -11.06
C GLN A 83 -17.01 15.57 -10.88
N TYR A 84 -16.13 14.61 -10.57
CA TYR A 84 -16.52 13.24 -10.29
C TYR A 84 -17.34 13.11 -9.00
N LYS A 85 -17.01 13.85 -7.93
CA LYS A 85 -17.84 13.92 -6.71
C LYS A 85 -19.26 14.38 -7.02
N TYR A 86 -19.42 15.39 -7.89
CA TYR A 86 -20.72 15.90 -8.31
C TYR A 86 -21.52 14.85 -9.12
N GLU A 87 -20.85 14.07 -9.96
CA GLU A 87 -21.46 12.98 -10.72
C GLU A 87 -21.85 11.78 -9.85
N GLN A 88 -21.04 11.45 -8.84
CA GLN A 88 -21.32 10.39 -7.85
C GLN A 88 -22.48 10.75 -6.92
N ALA A 89 -22.61 12.04 -6.53
CA ALA A 89 -23.73 12.50 -5.72
C ALA A 89 -25.10 12.32 -6.41
N LYS A 90 -25.14 12.13 -7.74
CA LYS A 90 -26.35 11.76 -8.48
C LYS A 90 -26.71 10.27 -8.35
N PHE A 91 -25.78 9.39 -7.96
CA PHE A 91 -26.07 7.98 -7.73
C PHE A 91 -26.57 7.77 -6.30
N LYS A 92 -27.75 7.14 -6.16
CA LYS A 92 -28.32 6.78 -4.85
C LYS A 92 -27.27 6.02 -4.01
N THR A 93 -27.05 6.46 -2.78
CA THR A 93 -26.17 5.78 -1.81
C THR A 93 -26.63 4.34 -1.64
N LYS A 94 -25.84 3.41 -2.15
CA LYS A 94 -26.11 1.98 -2.03
C LYS A 94 -25.88 1.60 -0.57
N ILE A 95 -26.94 1.20 0.14
CA ILE A 95 -26.83 0.75 1.54
C ILE A 95 -26.21 -0.66 1.51
N TYR A 96 -25.04 -0.80 2.12
CA TYR A 96 -24.36 -2.08 2.27
C TYR A 96 -24.61 -2.64 3.67
N THR A 97 -24.85 -3.95 3.75
CA THR A 97 -24.85 -4.68 5.03
C THR A 97 -23.43 -4.75 5.58
N ARG A 98 -23.26 -4.57 6.90
CA ARG A 98 -21.97 -4.77 7.59
C ARG A 98 -21.44 -6.18 7.28
N ALA A 99 -20.15 -6.28 7.00
CA ALA A 99 -19.44 -7.55 6.91
C ALA A 99 -18.08 -7.48 7.60
N ASN A 100 -17.55 -8.65 7.97
CA ASN A 100 -16.18 -8.81 8.43
C ASN A 100 -15.23 -8.86 7.23
N VAL A 101 -13.93 -8.61 7.43
CA VAL A 101 -12.97 -8.46 6.34
C VAL A 101 -11.68 -9.24 6.56
N ALA A 102 -11.27 -9.98 5.54
CA ALA A 102 -9.99 -10.68 5.49
C ALA A 102 -9.08 -10.01 4.47
N PHE A 103 -7.87 -9.61 4.87
CA PHE A 103 -6.87 -9.05 3.96
C PHE A 103 -5.89 -10.13 3.49
N LYS A 104 -5.55 -10.08 2.21
CA LYS A 104 -4.47 -10.86 1.60
C LYS A 104 -3.20 -10.04 1.61
N CYS A 105 -2.31 -10.39 2.52
CA CYS A 105 -1.01 -9.75 2.66
C CYS A 105 0.04 -10.52 1.85
N ASN A 106 1.02 -9.81 1.31
CA ASN A 106 2.26 -10.43 0.89
C ASN A 106 3.06 -10.86 2.14
N PHE A 107 3.96 -11.83 2.00
CA PHE A 107 4.75 -12.25 3.15
C PHE A 107 5.76 -11.18 3.55
N CYS A 108 5.77 -10.80 4.83
CA CYS A 108 6.71 -9.88 5.43
C CYS A 108 7.18 -10.45 6.77
N ASP A 109 8.48 -10.67 6.91
CA ASP A 109 9.12 -11.16 8.14
C ASP A 109 9.77 -10.03 8.96
N GLY A 110 9.51 -8.77 8.61
CA GLY A 110 10.03 -7.64 9.37
C GLY A 110 9.54 -7.65 10.81
N GLY A 111 10.48 -7.64 11.75
CA GLY A 111 10.19 -7.78 13.18
C GLY A 111 9.88 -9.21 13.64
N ARG A 112 10.15 -10.24 12.84
CA ARG A 112 9.92 -11.65 13.24
C ARG A 112 10.53 -12.00 14.60
N SER A 113 9.78 -12.77 15.39
CA SER A 113 10.24 -13.36 16.66
C SER A 113 9.42 -14.61 17.01
N GLU A 114 9.73 -15.27 18.12
CA GLU A 114 8.93 -16.37 18.67
C GLU A 114 7.46 -16.00 18.93
N LYS A 115 7.14 -14.70 19.02
CA LYS A 115 5.78 -14.22 19.32
C LYS A 115 5.06 -13.59 18.11
N GLN A 116 5.74 -13.39 16.99
CA GLN A 116 5.14 -12.78 15.81
C GLN A 116 5.86 -13.18 14.52
N ILE A 117 5.11 -13.43 13.46
CA ILE A 117 5.65 -13.86 12.16
C ILE A 117 6.47 -12.77 11.48
N GLY A 118 6.10 -11.50 11.68
CA GLY A 118 6.66 -10.33 11.04
C GLY A 118 5.67 -9.16 11.07
N TYR A 119 5.54 -8.43 9.95
CA TYR A 119 4.59 -7.32 9.78
C TYR A 119 4.76 -6.14 10.74
N ASN A 120 5.96 -5.98 11.29
CA ASN A 120 6.34 -4.91 12.20
C ASN A 120 7.78 -4.49 11.95
N GLY A 121 8.06 -4.10 10.71
CA GLY A 121 9.37 -3.69 10.22
C GLY A 121 9.61 -4.05 8.76
N VAL A 122 10.81 -3.69 8.28
CA VAL A 122 11.29 -4.03 6.95
C VAL A 122 11.60 -5.53 6.86
N CYS A 123 11.32 -6.13 5.71
CA CYS A 123 11.66 -7.52 5.41
C CYS A 123 13.17 -7.81 5.57
N SER A 124 13.52 -9.05 5.86
CA SER A 124 14.90 -9.53 5.73
C SER A 124 15.34 -9.56 4.26
N ASP A 125 16.64 -9.57 4.02
CA ASP A 125 17.21 -9.59 2.67
C ASP A 125 16.71 -10.78 1.84
N ASN A 126 16.55 -11.95 2.47
CA ASN A 126 15.99 -13.14 1.82
C ASN A 126 14.55 -12.91 1.38
N ILE A 127 13.71 -12.27 2.21
CA ILE A 127 12.32 -12.00 1.87
C ILE A 127 12.19 -10.84 0.88
N ILE A 128 13.07 -9.83 0.93
CA ILE A 128 13.18 -8.80 -0.09
C ILE A 128 13.46 -9.45 -1.45
N PHE A 129 14.50 -10.30 -1.52
CA PHE A 129 14.84 -11.02 -2.74
C PHE A 129 13.68 -11.89 -3.22
N ASN A 130 13.05 -12.66 -2.32
CA ASN A 130 11.90 -13.49 -2.66
C ASN A 130 10.75 -12.67 -3.24
N ASN A 131 10.35 -11.60 -2.56
CA ASN A 131 9.20 -10.78 -2.98
C ASN A 131 9.44 -10.07 -4.31
N ILE A 132 10.69 -9.67 -4.60
CA ILE A 132 11.02 -8.92 -5.82
C ILE A 132 11.37 -9.85 -6.99
N VAL A 133 12.26 -10.81 -6.78
CA VAL A 133 12.86 -11.61 -7.85
C VAL A 133 12.04 -12.87 -8.14
N ILE A 134 11.57 -13.56 -7.10
CA ILE A 134 10.88 -14.85 -7.23
C ILE A 134 9.37 -14.62 -7.46
N GLU A 135 8.72 -13.95 -6.52
CA GLU A 135 7.27 -13.74 -6.50
C GLU A 135 6.82 -12.53 -7.32
N LYS A 136 7.76 -11.62 -7.67
CA LYS A 136 7.51 -10.41 -8.47
C LYS A 136 6.29 -9.62 -7.97
N ARG A 137 6.21 -9.44 -6.65
CA ARG A 137 5.11 -8.72 -5.99
C ARG A 137 5.08 -7.29 -6.51
N THR A 138 3.89 -6.81 -6.85
CA THR A 138 3.76 -5.57 -7.64
C THR A 138 4.34 -4.35 -6.95
N TRP A 139 4.03 -4.12 -5.67
CA TRP A 139 4.63 -3.02 -4.90
C TRP A 139 6.13 -3.23 -4.74
N CYS A 140 6.55 -4.40 -4.26
CA CYS A 140 7.97 -4.68 -3.99
C CYS A 140 8.85 -4.54 -5.24
N SER A 141 8.32 -4.81 -6.43
CA SER A 141 9.07 -4.73 -7.69
C SER A 141 9.01 -3.34 -8.34
N SER A 142 8.25 -2.39 -7.76
CA SER A 142 8.17 -1.01 -8.25
C SER A 142 9.48 -0.26 -8.03
N ASP A 143 9.79 0.70 -8.90
CA ASP A 143 10.96 1.57 -8.73
C ASP A 143 10.85 2.48 -7.50
N ASP A 144 9.61 2.79 -7.08
CA ASP A 144 9.32 3.58 -5.87
C ASP A 144 9.42 2.76 -4.57
N SER A 145 9.62 1.44 -4.65
CA SER A 145 9.72 0.61 -3.45
C SER A 145 11.07 0.77 -2.76
N PRO A 146 11.13 1.16 -1.47
CA PRO A 146 12.39 1.26 -0.75
C PRO A 146 13.16 -0.08 -0.72
N CYS A 147 12.45 -1.21 -0.60
CA CYS A 147 13.06 -2.54 -0.66
C CYS A 147 13.72 -2.82 -2.02
N ASN A 148 13.15 -2.33 -3.13
CA ASN A 148 13.74 -2.47 -4.46
C ASN A 148 14.93 -1.53 -4.65
N GLN A 149 14.84 -0.31 -4.14
CA GLN A 149 15.95 0.64 -4.13
C GLN A 149 17.14 0.08 -3.36
N TYR A 150 16.89 -0.56 -2.21
CA TYR A 150 17.91 -1.29 -1.45
C TYR A 150 18.51 -2.45 -2.27
N LEU A 151 17.67 -3.30 -2.87
CA LEU A 151 18.15 -4.43 -3.68
C LEU A 151 19.01 -3.96 -4.88
N LYS A 152 18.74 -2.77 -5.42
CA LYS A 152 19.51 -2.13 -6.50
C LYS A 152 20.76 -1.39 -6.01
N GLY A 153 20.99 -1.30 -4.71
CA GLY A 153 22.10 -0.57 -4.10
C GLY A 153 21.97 0.96 -4.19
N ILE A 154 20.75 1.48 -4.40
CA ILE A 154 20.47 2.93 -4.42
C ILE A 154 20.49 3.49 -2.99
N ILE A 155 19.91 2.74 -2.05
CA ILE A 155 19.97 2.99 -0.62
C ILE A 155 20.61 1.80 0.08
N ASN A 156 21.20 2.03 1.24
CA ASN A 156 21.78 0.98 2.08
C ASN A 156 20.75 0.46 3.12
N ARG A 157 21.12 -0.60 3.85
CA ARG A 157 20.21 -1.23 4.82
C ARG A 157 19.78 -0.28 5.93
N TYR A 158 20.69 0.55 6.43
CA TYR A 158 20.41 1.51 7.49
C TYR A 158 19.39 2.55 7.01
N GLU A 159 19.57 3.11 5.81
CA GLU A 159 18.60 4.05 5.21
C GLU A 159 17.22 3.38 5.03
N LEU A 160 17.18 2.13 4.59
CA LEU A 160 15.93 1.38 4.44
C LEU A 160 15.21 1.17 5.78
N ASP A 161 15.95 0.74 6.81
CA ASP A 161 15.38 0.54 8.14
C ASP A 161 14.92 1.87 8.75
N ASP A 162 15.66 2.97 8.52
CA ASP A 162 15.34 4.31 8.99
C ASP A 162 14.04 4.87 8.39
N ILE A 163 13.73 4.57 7.12
CA ILE A 163 12.43 4.90 6.51
C ILE A 163 11.27 4.25 7.28
N CYS A 164 11.50 3.11 7.92
CA CYS A 164 10.48 2.41 8.71
C CYS A 164 10.43 2.86 10.19
N SER A 165 11.43 3.64 10.64
CA SER A 165 11.48 4.22 11.99
C SER A 165 10.45 5.34 12.16
N ASP A 166 10.11 5.64 13.42
CA ASP A 166 9.27 6.79 13.81
C ASP A 166 7.94 6.94 13.05
N GLY A 167 7.30 5.82 12.73
CA GLY A 167 6.00 5.81 12.04
C GLY A 167 6.10 5.98 10.53
N GLY A 168 7.31 5.89 9.96
CA GLY A 168 7.53 5.92 8.52
C GLY A 168 6.95 4.70 7.79
N PHE A 169 6.86 4.84 6.47
CA PHE A 169 6.12 3.95 5.57
C PHE A 169 7.03 3.36 4.49
N VAL A 170 7.20 2.03 4.51
CA VAL A 170 7.93 1.26 3.48
C VAL A 170 6.97 0.48 2.58
N CYS A 171 6.01 -0.20 3.18
CA CYS A 171 4.88 -0.82 2.49
C CYS A 171 3.71 -0.99 3.45
N TYR A 172 2.57 -1.46 2.95
CA TYR A 172 1.44 -1.80 3.82
C TYR A 172 1.83 -2.87 4.83
N GLU A 173 2.46 -3.96 4.39
CA GLU A 173 2.79 -5.10 5.24
C GLU A 173 3.76 -4.77 6.37
N SER A 174 4.74 -3.88 6.15
CA SER A 174 5.77 -3.56 7.15
C SER A 174 5.21 -2.89 8.40
N GLN A 175 4.03 -2.27 8.32
CA GLN A 175 3.44 -1.52 9.43
C GLN A 175 2.16 -2.15 10.01
N MET A 176 1.64 -3.23 9.42
CA MET A 176 0.30 -3.73 9.75
C MET A 176 0.12 -4.04 11.24
N LEU A 177 1.06 -4.73 11.88
CA LEU A 177 0.97 -5.07 13.30
C LEU A 177 1.54 -4.00 14.24
N ARG A 178 2.27 -3.02 13.68
CA ARG A 178 2.71 -1.82 14.39
C ARG A 178 1.52 -0.91 14.65
N ASP A 179 0.80 -0.60 13.57
CA ASP A 179 -0.23 0.44 13.56
C ASP A 179 -1.65 -0.14 13.60
N TRP A 180 -1.78 -1.48 13.52
CA TRP A 180 -3.06 -2.19 13.46
C TRP A 180 -3.99 -1.62 12.39
N LYS A 181 -3.39 -1.33 11.24
CA LYS A 181 -4.00 -0.66 10.09
C LYS A 181 -3.84 -1.51 8.83
N ALA A 182 -4.94 -1.72 8.12
CA ALA A 182 -4.94 -2.45 6.84
C ALA A 182 -5.63 -1.61 5.76
N TYR A 183 -5.00 -1.53 4.60
CA TYR A 183 -5.45 -0.72 3.48
C TYR A 183 -6.09 -1.60 2.41
N ALA A 184 -7.14 -1.09 1.78
CA ALA A 184 -7.81 -1.71 0.64
C ALA A 184 -6.88 -1.85 -0.57
N GLY A 185 -5.87 -0.97 -0.62
CA GLY A 185 -4.85 -0.90 -1.65
C GLY A 185 -5.30 -0.15 -2.90
N ILE A 186 -4.38 -0.07 -3.85
CA ILE A 186 -4.57 0.60 -5.14
C ILE A 186 -4.59 -0.47 -6.23
N VAL A 187 -5.46 -0.32 -7.23
CA VAL A 187 -5.51 -1.21 -8.39
C VAL A 187 -4.19 -1.14 -9.14
N GLN A 188 -3.50 -2.26 -9.27
CA GLN A 188 -2.14 -2.31 -9.84
C GLN A 188 -2.10 -2.65 -11.34
N THR A 189 -3.21 -3.12 -11.91
CA THR A 189 -3.26 -3.68 -13.28
C THR A 189 -4.55 -3.31 -14.02
N GLY A 190 -4.53 -3.44 -15.35
CA GLY A 190 -5.68 -3.16 -16.21
C GLY A 190 -5.99 -1.67 -16.39
N GLU A 191 -7.12 -1.36 -17.02
CA GLU A 191 -7.55 0.00 -17.35
C GLU A 191 -7.76 0.89 -16.11
N LYS A 192 -8.02 0.28 -14.95
CA LYS A 192 -8.23 0.95 -13.67
C LYS A 192 -6.96 1.12 -12.85
N LYS A 193 -5.78 0.86 -13.42
CA LYS A 193 -4.50 0.99 -12.71
C LYS A 193 -4.36 2.40 -12.09
N GLY A 194 -3.94 2.46 -10.83
CA GLY A 194 -3.81 3.70 -10.07
C GLY A 194 -5.08 4.11 -9.32
N GLN A 195 -6.22 3.45 -9.55
CA GLN A 195 -7.45 3.78 -8.82
C GLN A 195 -7.43 3.19 -7.40
N PRO A 196 -7.74 3.99 -6.36
CA PRO A 196 -7.88 3.49 -5.00
C PRO A 196 -9.04 2.49 -4.87
N MET A 197 -8.84 1.43 -4.08
CA MET A 197 -9.89 0.46 -3.77
C MET A 197 -10.71 0.91 -2.56
N LYS A 198 -11.99 0.53 -2.55
CA LYS A 198 -12.92 0.88 -1.48
C LYS A 198 -13.28 -0.29 -0.56
N LEU A 199 -13.61 0.02 0.70
CA LEU A 199 -14.11 -0.90 1.72
C LEU A 199 -15.60 -0.66 2.02
N ASN A 200 -16.46 -1.01 1.06
CA ASN A 200 -17.89 -0.66 1.11
C ASN A 200 -18.69 -1.32 2.24
N GLN A 201 -18.27 -2.48 2.77
CA GLN A 201 -19.04 -3.25 3.76
C GLN A 201 -18.42 -3.26 5.16
N VAL A 202 -17.16 -2.82 5.30
CA VAL A 202 -16.51 -2.79 6.61
C VAL A 202 -16.99 -1.58 7.37
N GLN A 203 -17.47 -1.82 8.59
CA GLN A 203 -17.91 -0.77 9.51
C GLN A 203 -17.24 -0.96 10.86
N LYS A 204 -17.42 0.00 11.78
CA LYS A 204 -17.05 -0.16 13.18
C LYS A 204 -17.64 -1.47 13.74
N ASN A 205 -16.89 -2.16 14.60
CA ASN A 205 -17.21 -3.46 15.19
C ASN A 205 -17.18 -4.66 14.22
N SER A 206 -16.74 -4.47 12.98
CA SER A 206 -16.36 -5.59 12.12
C SER A 206 -15.09 -6.25 12.65
N LEU A 207 -14.96 -7.57 12.45
CA LEU A 207 -13.71 -8.29 12.66
C LEU A 207 -12.84 -8.11 11.41
N CYS A 208 -11.61 -7.67 11.62
CA CYS A 208 -10.58 -7.70 10.59
C CYS A 208 -9.62 -8.85 10.88
N ILE A 209 -9.35 -9.67 9.87
CA ILE A 209 -8.33 -10.72 9.93
C ILE A 209 -7.26 -10.46 8.86
N LEU A 210 -6.01 -10.66 9.25
CA LEU A 210 -4.85 -10.52 8.38
C LEU A 210 -4.35 -11.92 8.01
N THR A 211 -4.22 -12.17 6.71
CA THR A 211 -3.87 -13.49 6.20
C THR A 211 -2.66 -13.43 5.29
N THR A 212 -1.87 -14.49 5.31
CA THR A 212 -0.68 -14.60 4.46
C THR A 212 -0.37 -16.05 4.13
N ARG A 213 0.69 -16.26 3.38
CA ARG A 213 1.26 -17.55 3.02
C ARG A 213 2.76 -17.48 3.20
N ASP A 214 3.36 -18.56 3.65
CA ASP A 214 4.80 -18.66 3.63
C ASP A 214 5.33 -18.64 2.19
N PRO A 215 6.54 -18.12 1.94
CA PRO A 215 7.17 -18.20 0.63
C PRO A 215 7.17 -19.65 0.11
N ASN A 216 6.85 -19.81 -1.18
CA ASN A 216 6.76 -21.12 -1.86
C ASN A 216 5.63 -22.07 -1.40
N SER A 217 4.74 -21.63 -0.50
CA SER A 217 3.57 -22.43 -0.09
C SER A 217 2.38 -22.26 -1.04
N ASN A 218 1.45 -23.21 -1.00
CA ASN A 218 0.23 -23.21 -1.80
C ASN A 218 -0.87 -22.35 -1.19
N GLU A 219 -1.88 -22.01 -1.99
CA GLU A 219 -2.99 -21.16 -1.53
C GLU A 219 -3.82 -21.81 -0.42
N SER A 220 -3.93 -23.14 -0.40
CA SER A 220 -4.53 -23.93 0.68
C SER A 220 -3.84 -23.73 2.03
N GLU A 221 -2.58 -23.34 2.05
CA GLU A 221 -1.78 -23.12 3.26
C GLU A 221 -1.89 -21.68 3.78
N ARG A 222 -2.75 -20.84 3.17
CA ARG A 222 -3.00 -19.48 3.67
C ARG A 222 -3.51 -19.55 5.11
N TYR A 223 -2.83 -18.81 5.98
CA TYR A 223 -3.13 -18.78 7.40
C TYR A 223 -3.41 -17.37 7.91
N ILE A 224 -4.13 -17.29 9.03
CA ILE A 224 -4.41 -16.05 9.75
C ILE A 224 -3.24 -15.79 10.71
N PHE A 225 -2.68 -14.58 10.69
CA PHE A 225 -1.56 -14.20 11.58
C PHE A 225 -1.90 -13.09 12.58
N GLY A 226 -3.01 -12.37 12.35
CA GLY A 226 -3.47 -11.33 13.24
C GLY A 226 -4.96 -11.06 13.06
N VAL A 227 -5.63 -10.69 14.15
CA VAL A 227 -7.03 -10.30 14.16
C VAL A 227 -7.23 -9.06 15.01
N PHE A 228 -8.15 -8.19 14.62
CA PHE A 228 -8.52 -7.02 15.42
C PHE A 228 -9.94 -6.57 15.18
N LEU A 229 -10.51 -5.91 16.19
CA LEU A 229 -11.80 -5.25 16.08
C LEU A 229 -11.61 -3.91 15.37
N VAL A 230 -12.36 -3.68 14.31
CA VAL A 230 -12.33 -2.41 13.58
C VAL A 230 -12.92 -1.30 14.46
N GLY A 231 -12.08 -0.34 14.85
CA GLY A 231 -12.48 0.83 15.62
C GLY A 231 -12.89 1.99 14.73
N GLN A 232 -12.09 2.26 13.68
CA GLN A 232 -12.35 3.31 12.70
C GLN A 232 -12.16 2.77 11.28
N THR A 233 -12.92 3.33 10.35
CA THR A 233 -12.91 2.97 8.92
C THR A 233 -12.89 4.21 8.07
N TYR A 234 -12.14 4.17 6.99
CA TYR A 234 -12.28 5.07 5.86
C TYR A 234 -12.66 4.22 4.64
N GLU A 235 -13.80 4.52 4.01
CA GLU A 235 -14.29 3.73 2.87
C GLU A 235 -13.32 3.78 1.69
N GLY A 236 -12.56 4.87 1.57
CA GLY A 236 -11.81 5.21 0.36
C GLY A 236 -12.64 6.10 -0.55
N ASP A 237 -11.95 7.03 -1.21
CA ASP A 237 -12.54 7.84 -2.25
C ASP A 237 -11.83 7.63 -3.59
N HIS A 238 -11.63 8.69 -4.35
CA HIS A 238 -11.02 8.68 -5.69
C HIS A 238 -9.57 9.17 -5.63
N VAL A 239 -9.18 9.79 -4.51
CA VAL A 239 -7.83 10.20 -4.17
C VAL A 239 -7.19 9.11 -3.31
N ASP A 240 -7.87 8.71 -2.23
CA ASP A 240 -7.29 7.85 -1.19
C ASP A 240 -7.98 6.48 -1.10
N GLU A 241 -7.20 5.42 -0.89
CA GLU A 241 -7.75 4.08 -0.68
C GLU A 241 -8.42 3.92 0.68
N GLY A 242 -9.38 3.01 0.75
CA GLY A 242 -10.03 2.68 2.01
C GLY A 242 -9.06 2.04 2.98
N TYR A 243 -9.28 2.22 4.28
CA TYR A 243 -8.52 1.53 5.31
C TYR A 243 -9.38 1.23 6.53
N VAL A 244 -8.93 0.25 7.31
CA VAL A 244 -9.44 -0.07 8.64
C VAL A 244 -8.31 0.08 9.65
N ILE A 245 -8.64 0.57 10.84
CA ILE A 245 -7.68 0.69 11.94
C ILE A 245 -8.34 0.31 13.27
N SER A 246 -7.55 -0.22 14.19
CA SER A 246 -7.97 -0.48 15.58
C SER A 246 -7.19 0.36 16.59
N ASP A 247 -7.91 1.20 17.31
CA ASP A 247 -7.52 1.85 18.56
C ASP A 247 -7.93 1.06 19.81
N SER A 248 -8.76 0.02 19.64
CA SER A 248 -9.25 -0.86 20.70
C SER A 248 -8.17 -1.75 21.32
N LYS A 249 -8.40 -2.23 22.56
CA LYS A 249 -7.61 -3.31 23.17
C LYS A 249 -7.77 -4.66 22.45
N TYR A 250 -8.83 -4.82 21.66
CA TYR A 250 -9.19 -6.05 20.97
C TYR A 250 -8.36 -6.28 19.71
N ARG A 251 -7.10 -6.64 19.93
CA ARG A 251 -6.07 -6.90 18.91
C ARG A 251 -5.25 -8.10 19.35
N ILE A 252 -5.19 -9.13 18.52
CA ILE A 252 -4.46 -10.37 18.82
C ILE A 252 -3.56 -10.68 17.64
N LYS A 253 -2.27 -10.85 17.91
CA LYS A 253 -1.31 -11.44 16.96
C LYS A 253 -1.05 -12.89 17.35
N LEU A 254 -0.81 -13.72 16.35
CA LEU A 254 -0.48 -15.12 16.53
C LEU A 254 1.03 -15.30 16.36
N SER A 255 1.62 -16.13 17.23
CA SER A 255 2.98 -16.61 17.03
C SER A 255 3.08 -17.39 15.71
N PRO A 256 4.29 -17.62 15.17
CA PRO A 256 4.44 -18.48 14.00
C PRO A 256 3.75 -19.84 14.21
N GLU A 257 3.94 -20.48 15.36
CA GLU A 257 3.36 -21.80 15.62
C GLU A 257 1.83 -21.78 15.77
N GLU A 258 1.28 -20.71 16.35
CA GLU A 258 -0.16 -20.50 16.49
C GLU A 258 -0.83 -20.20 15.14
N ALA A 259 -0.22 -19.34 14.33
CA ALA A 259 -0.75 -18.90 13.06
C ALA A 259 -0.91 -20.05 12.06
N HIS A 260 0.08 -20.95 11.98
CA HIS A 260 0.00 -22.12 11.09
C HIS A 260 -1.12 -23.10 11.44
N LYS A 261 -1.69 -23.02 12.65
CA LYS A 261 -2.88 -23.80 13.05
C LYS A 261 -4.19 -23.16 12.57
N MET A 262 -4.16 -21.91 12.12
CA MET A 262 -5.32 -21.11 11.69
C MET A 262 -5.39 -20.98 10.17
N LEU A 263 -5.57 -22.10 9.45
CA LEU A 263 -5.75 -22.05 8.00
C LEU A 263 -7.04 -21.29 7.63
N PHE A 264 -6.91 -20.24 6.83
CA PHE A 264 -8.01 -19.37 6.41
C PHE A 264 -9.11 -20.14 5.68
N TRP A 265 -8.72 -21.10 4.84
CA TRP A 265 -9.65 -21.92 4.05
C TRP A 265 -10.39 -22.99 4.86
N ASN A 266 -10.13 -23.13 6.16
CA ASN A 266 -11.04 -23.86 7.05
C ASN A 266 -12.33 -23.08 7.31
N TYR A 267 -12.28 -21.74 7.23
CA TYR A 267 -13.42 -20.87 7.54
C TYR A 267 -14.13 -20.39 6.28
N HIS A 268 -13.39 -20.07 5.23
CA HIS A 268 -13.93 -19.43 4.02
C HIS A 268 -13.99 -20.37 2.81
N ALA A 269 -15.00 -20.18 1.97
CA ALA A 269 -15.18 -20.86 0.69
C ALA A 269 -15.67 -19.85 -0.36
N ASN A 270 -15.20 -19.96 -1.60
CA ASN A 270 -15.67 -19.08 -2.68
C ASN A 270 -17.07 -19.49 -3.12
N ILE A 271 -17.99 -18.53 -3.27
CA ILE A 271 -19.39 -18.79 -3.68
C ILE A 271 -19.46 -19.62 -4.97
N ASN A 272 -18.64 -19.28 -5.97
CA ASN A 272 -18.69 -19.92 -7.29
C ASN A 272 -17.84 -21.20 -7.38
N GLN A 273 -16.90 -21.42 -6.45
CA GLN A 273 -15.96 -22.55 -6.44
C GLN A 273 -15.66 -22.96 -4.99
N PRO A 274 -16.66 -23.53 -4.28
CA PRO A 274 -16.60 -23.69 -2.82
C PRO A 274 -15.52 -24.67 -2.37
N ASP A 275 -15.20 -25.68 -3.17
CA ASP A 275 -14.25 -26.75 -2.83
C ASP A 275 -12.80 -26.42 -3.23
N LEU A 276 -12.56 -25.23 -3.79
CA LEU A 276 -11.24 -24.80 -4.24
C LEU A 276 -10.69 -23.68 -3.37
N PRO A 277 -9.63 -23.93 -2.58
CA PRO A 277 -8.96 -22.89 -1.79
C PRO A 277 -8.16 -21.96 -2.69
N LYS A 278 -8.82 -20.93 -3.22
CA LYS A 278 -8.26 -20.01 -4.21
C LYS A 278 -8.66 -18.57 -3.98
N TRP A 279 -7.69 -17.68 -3.75
CA TRP A 279 -7.97 -16.25 -3.58
C TRP A 279 -8.17 -15.51 -4.91
N SER A 280 -7.56 -15.95 -6.01
CA SER A 280 -7.66 -15.24 -7.30
C SER A 280 -7.30 -13.74 -7.19
N SER A 281 -8.19 -12.85 -7.65
CA SER A 281 -8.02 -11.39 -7.63
C SER A 281 -8.54 -10.73 -6.35
N GLY A 282 -8.06 -9.50 -6.12
CA GLY A 282 -8.42 -8.65 -4.98
C GLY A 282 -7.48 -8.80 -3.79
N LEU A 283 -7.45 -7.76 -2.96
CA LEU A 283 -6.64 -7.68 -1.74
C LEU A 283 -7.42 -7.99 -0.47
N HIS A 284 -8.75 -8.14 -0.57
CA HIS A 284 -9.60 -8.49 0.55
C HIS A 284 -10.78 -9.40 0.17
N ARG A 285 -11.39 -9.99 1.19
CA ARG A 285 -12.62 -10.79 1.12
C ARG A 285 -13.54 -10.40 2.27
N TYR A 286 -14.84 -10.32 1.98
CA TYR A 286 -15.87 -10.18 3.01
C TYR A 286 -16.31 -11.55 3.51
N PHE A 287 -16.63 -11.64 4.79
CA PHE A 287 -17.12 -12.87 5.42
C PHE A 287 -18.14 -12.56 6.53
N GLY A 288 -18.98 -13.54 6.85
CA GLY A 288 -20.11 -13.39 7.77
C GLY A 288 -19.71 -13.39 9.24
N ASP A 289 -20.67 -13.12 10.13
CA ASP A 289 -20.46 -13.16 11.58
C ASP A 289 -20.24 -14.58 12.10
N ASP A 290 -20.87 -15.59 11.52
CA ASP A 290 -20.66 -16.99 11.91
C ASP A 290 -19.18 -17.38 11.78
N GLN A 291 -18.57 -17.03 10.65
CA GLN A 291 -17.15 -17.26 10.39
C GLN A 291 -16.26 -16.46 11.37
N ALA A 292 -16.65 -15.23 11.73
CA ALA A 292 -15.93 -14.43 12.71
C ALA A 292 -15.95 -15.07 14.10
N VAL A 293 -17.13 -15.54 14.53
CA VAL A 293 -17.32 -16.24 15.81
C VAL A 293 -16.49 -17.53 15.82
N GLN A 294 -16.54 -18.35 14.76
CA GLN A 294 -15.73 -19.56 14.63
C GLN A 294 -14.23 -19.29 14.73
N ILE A 295 -13.73 -18.23 14.09
CA ILE A 295 -12.32 -17.82 14.17
C ILE A 295 -11.96 -17.44 15.60
N LEU A 296 -12.76 -16.60 16.26
CA LEU A 296 -12.50 -16.17 17.64
C LEU A 296 -12.54 -17.34 18.64
N GLN A 297 -13.46 -18.30 18.46
CA GLN A 297 -13.51 -19.53 19.27
C GLN A 297 -12.22 -20.35 19.17
N ASP A 298 -11.67 -20.49 17.96
CA ASP A 298 -10.42 -21.24 17.80
C ASP A 298 -9.20 -20.47 18.30
N ILE A 299 -9.21 -19.14 18.21
CA ILE A 299 -8.17 -18.32 18.84
C ILE A 299 -8.16 -18.52 20.35
N ILE A 300 -9.31 -18.63 21.02
CA ILE A 300 -9.37 -18.97 22.45
C ILE A 300 -8.72 -20.34 22.71
N LYS A 301 -9.03 -21.35 21.89
CA LYS A 301 -8.42 -22.69 22.03
C LYS A 301 -6.91 -22.62 21.86
N ILE A 302 -6.42 -21.91 20.85
CA ILE A 302 -4.99 -21.72 20.58
C ILE A 302 -4.29 -20.99 21.72
N LYS A 303 -4.92 -19.97 22.30
CA LYS A 303 -4.37 -19.19 23.40
C LYS A 303 -4.51 -19.89 24.76
N THR A 304 -5.09 -21.07 24.83
CA THR A 304 -5.22 -21.82 26.09
C THR A 304 -3.84 -22.12 26.69
N GLY A 305 -3.66 -21.78 27.97
CA GLY A 305 -2.37 -21.88 28.66
C GLY A 305 -1.42 -20.69 28.45
N THR A 306 -1.80 -19.71 27.64
CA THR A 306 -1.04 -18.46 27.45
C THR A 306 -1.63 -17.32 28.29
N LYS A 307 -0.84 -16.25 28.51
CA LYS A 307 -1.32 -15.04 29.19
C LYS A 307 -2.37 -14.25 28.39
N GLU A 308 -2.53 -14.54 27.09
CA GLU A 308 -3.45 -13.81 26.21
C GLU A 308 -4.82 -14.48 26.12
N LYS A 309 -5.05 -15.60 26.82
CA LYS A 309 -6.33 -16.32 26.82
C LYS A 309 -7.49 -15.42 27.27
N GLU A 310 -7.30 -14.69 28.36
CA GLU A 310 -8.32 -13.80 28.93
C GLU A 310 -8.72 -12.71 27.94
N LEU A 311 -7.75 -12.12 27.23
CA LEU A 311 -8.02 -11.15 26.16
C LEU A 311 -8.82 -11.79 25.02
N ALA A 312 -8.51 -13.04 24.63
CA ALA A 312 -9.24 -13.74 23.58
C ALA A 312 -10.70 -14.03 23.98
N GLU A 313 -10.94 -14.44 25.23
CA GLU A 313 -12.28 -14.70 25.78
C GLU A 313 -13.10 -13.40 25.91
N ASP A 314 -12.48 -12.32 26.38
CA ASP A 314 -13.12 -11.00 26.44
C ASP A 314 -13.42 -10.45 25.04
N PHE A 315 -12.50 -10.62 24.09
CA PHE A 315 -12.72 -10.20 22.71
C PHE A 315 -13.88 -10.96 22.06
N TYR A 316 -13.91 -12.28 22.18
CA TYR A 316 -15.02 -13.11 21.72
C TYR A 316 -16.37 -12.64 22.29
N SER A 317 -16.44 -12.47 23.60
CA SER A 317 -17.66 -12.05 24.30
C SER A 317 -18.10 -10.65 23.87
N TYR A 318 -17.16 -9.71 23.79
CA TYR A 318 -17.44 -8.35 23.32
C TYR A 318 -17.98 -8.35 21.88
N PHE A 319 -17.34 -9.09 20.98
CA PHE A 319 -17.71 -9.13 19.57
C PHE A 319 -19.14 -9.65 19.36
N ILE A 320 -19.52 -10.70 20.10
CA ILE A 320 -20.89 -11.25 20.07
C ILE A 320 -21.89 -10.22 20.59
N ASN A 321 -21.63 -9.65 21.77
CA ASN A 321 -22.54 -8.72 22.43
C ASN A 321 -22.76 -7.45 21.62
N ILE A 322 -21.68 -6.85 21.09
CA ILE A 322 -21.77 -5.57 20.38
C ILE A 322 -22.46 -5.71 19.01
N ASN A 323 -22.38 -6.89 18.39
CA ASN A 323 -22.99 -7.16 17.09
C ASN A 323 -24.34 -7.90 17.22
N GLY A 324 -24.78 -8.25 18.43
CA GLY A 324 -26.06 -8.92 18.67
C GLY A 324 -26.15 -10.32 18.05
N ILE A 325 -25.03 -11.06 18.05
CA ILE A 325 -24.95 -12.37 17.39
C ILE A 325 -25.54 -13.45 18.29
N ASP A 326 -26.46 -14.27 17.77
CA ASP A 326 -26.94 -15.46 18.45
C ASP A 326 -26.03 -16.65 18.11
N VAL A 327 -25.36 -17.21 19.11
CA VAL A 327 -24.44 -18.34 18.96
C VAL A 327 -25.09 -19.70 19.20
N SER A 328 -26.39 -19.74 19.53
CA SER A 328 -27.10 -21.00 19.82
C SER A 328 -27.25 -21.91 18.60
N ASP A 329 -27.29 -21.33 17.39
CA ASP A 329 -27.40 -22.04 16.10
C ASP A 329 -26.19 -21.75 15.18
N LEU A 330 -24.99 -21.62 15.77
CA LEU A 330 -23.78 -21.38 15.00
C LEU A 330 -23.48 -22.62 14.13
N PRO A 331 -23.43 -22.49 12.78
CA PRO A 331 -23.13 -23.62 11.91
C PRO A 331 -21.71 -24.13 12.14
N GLU A 332 -21.45 -25.38 11.75
CA GLU A 332 -20.09 -25.89 11.65
C GLU A 332 -19.30 -25.13 10.57
N LYS A 333 -17.96 -25.20 10.67
CA LYS A 333 -17.09 -24.61 9.67
C LYS A 333 -17.30 -25.31 8.33
N ASN A 334 -17.45 -24.51 7.28
CA ASN A 334 -17.76 -25.00 5.94
C ASN A 334 -16.86 -24.33 4.89
N GLY A 335 -15.59 -24.12 5.26
CA GLY A 335 -14.56 -23.59 4.36
C GLY A 335 -14.09 -24.62 3.33
N ALA A 336 -13.37 -24.15 2.32
CA ALA A 336 -12.95 -24.98 1.18
C ALA A 336 -12.10 -26.22 1.54
N LEU A 337 -11.45 -26.23 2.72
CA LEU A 337 -10.67 -27.39 3.18
C LEU A 337 -11.48 -28.40 4.00
N LEU A 338 -12.73 -28.08 4.35
CA LEU A 338 -13.59 -28.89 5.21
C LEU A 338 -14.85 -29.39 4.49
N ARG A 339 -14.93 -29.19 3.17
CA ARG A 339 -16.05 -29.59 2.32
C ARG A 339 -15.86 -30.95 1.68
#